data_AF-A0A3M1LXB8-F1
#
_entry.id   AF-A0A3M1LXB8-F1
#
_cell.length_a   1.000
_cell.length_b   1.000
_cell.length_c   1.000
_cell.angle_alpha   90.00
_cell.angle_beta   90.00
_cell.angle_gamma   90.00
#
_symmetry.space_group_name_H-M   'P 1'
#
loop_
_entity.id
_entity.type
_entity.pdbx_description
1 polymer ?
#
loop_
_entity_poly.entity_id
_entity_poly.type
_entity_poly.pdbx_seq_one_letter_code
_entity_poly.pdbx_strand_id
1 'polypeptide(L)'
;MTGSHDVSPHERAAHLARIDAELREAGPDGTAQRRAQLHLEAAGLMTTPAARRFQLTHAWIWALSAGDWTLADRIEAELRALGGL
;
A
#
# COMPACT_ATOMS: atom_id res chain seq x y z
N MET A 1 7.73 2.66 28.21
CA MET A 1 7.13 3.96 27.84
C MET A 1 7.47 4.22 26.38
N THR A 2 6.69 3.68 25.45
CA THR A 2 6.84 3.92 24.01
C THR A 2 5.45 4.24 23.52
N GLY A 3 5.16 5.54 23.41
CA GLY A 3 3.88 6.03 22.92
C GLY A 3 3.63 5.43 21.55
N SER A 4 2.63 4.56 21.48
CA SER A 4 1.94 4.25 20.24
C SER A 4 1.46 5.60 19.72
N HIS A 5 2.19 6.20 18.78
CA HIS A 5 1.69 7.34 18.03
C HIS A 5 0.58 6.77 17.17
N ASP A 6 -0.61 6.62 17.76
CA ASP A 6 -1.84 6.57 17.02
C ASP A 6 -1.87 7.85 16.20
N VAL A 7 -1.49 7.73 14.92
CA VAL A 7 -1.64 8.79 13.94
C VAL A 7 -3.08 9.25 14.07
N SER A 8 -3.26 10.54 14.38
CA SER A 8 -4.58 11.06 14.63
C SER A 8 -5.46 10.80 13.38
N PRO A 9 -6.78 10.61 13.53
CA PRO A 9 -7.65 10.36 12.39
C PRO A 9 -7.51 11.42 11.29
N HIS A 10 -7.20 12.67 11.67
CA HIS A 10 -6.94 13.77 10.76
C HIS A 10 -5.63 13.59 9.97
N GLU A 11 -4.52 13.24 10.62
CA GLU A 11 -3.25 12.98 9.95
C GLU A 11 -3.35 11.78 9.01
N ARG A 12 -4.06 10.71 9.42
CA ARG A 12 -4.32 9.56 8.55
C ARG A 12 -5.14 9.96 7.32
N ALA A 13 -6.18 10.76 7.48
CA ALA A 13 -7.00 11.24 6.37
C ALA A 13 -6.19 12.12 5.41
N ALA A 14 -5.37 13.03 5.93
CA ALA A 14 -4.49 13.86 5.12
C ALA A 14 -3.46 13.01 4.33
N HIS A 15 -2.92 11.96 4.95
CA HIS A 15 -2.00 11.04 4.29
C HIS A 15 -2.69 10.27 3.16
N LEU A 16 -3.88 9.72 3.40
CA LEU A 16 -4.66 9.04 2.36
C LEU A 16 -4.98 9.98 1.19
N ALA A 17 -5.36 11.22 1.48
CA ALA A 17 -5.62 12.22 0.44
C ALA A 17 -4.38 12.50 -0.44
N ARG A 18 -3.19 12.55 0.16
CA ARG A 18 -1.92 12.68 -0.57
C ARG A 18 -1.67 11.47 -1.48
N ILE A 19 -1.83 10.25 -0.96
CA ILE A 19 -1.63 9.03 -1.74
C ILE A 19 -2.61 8.99 -2.92
N ASP A 20 -3.88 9.31 -2.70
CA ASP A 20 -4.89 9.32 -3.75
C ASP A 20 -4.61 10.38 -4.83
N ALA A 21 -4.10 11.55 -4.44
CA ALA A 21 -3.69 12.59 -5.37
C ALA A 21 -2.52 12.10 -6.25
N GLU A 22 -1.50 11.51 -5.62
CA GLU A 22 -0.31 11.02 -6.33
C GLU A 22 -0.65 9.86 -7.28
N LEU A 23 -1.52 8.92 -6.87
CA LEU A 23 -2.01 7.83 -7.73
C LEU A 23 -2.77 8.35 -8.96
N ARG A 24 -3.52 9.46 -8.81
CA ARG A 24 -4.24 10.14 -9.90
C ARG A 24 -3.28 10.87 -10.83
N GLU A 25 -2.31 11.60 -10.30
CA GLU A 25 -1.33 12.37 -11.07
C GLU A 25 -0.38 11.47 -11.86
N ALA A 26 -0.02 10.31 -11.32
CA ALA A 26 0.92 9.39 -11.94
C ALA A 26 0.51 8.93 -13.36
N GLY A 27 -0.79 8.94 -13.72
CA GLY A 27 -1.24 8.56 -15.07
C GLY A 27 -0.78 7.15 -15.51
N PRO A 28 -0.99 6.75 -16.78
CA PRO A 28 -0.53 5.44 -17.27
C PRO A 28 1.00 5.30 -17.28
N ASP A 29 1.74 6.41 -17.30
CA ASP A 29 3.20 6.45 -17.42
C ASP A 29 3.94 6.47 -16.07
N GLY A 30 3.20 6.56 -14.95
CA GLY A 30 3.78 6.58 -13.62
C GLY A 30 4.55 5.29 -13.33
N THR A 31 5.72 5.41 -12.67
CA THR A 31 6.59 4.25 -12.45
C THR A 31 5.87 3.20 -11.62
N ALA A 32 5.84 1.95 -12.12
CA ALA A 32 5.25 0.82 -11.44
C ALA A 32 5.82 0.67 -10.01
N GLN A 33 7.11 0.95 -9.83
CA GLN A 33 7.77 0.97 -8.53
C GLN A 33 7.11 1.97 -7.57
N ARG A 34 6.83 3.22 -8.00
CA ARG A 34 6.21 4.21 -7.12
C ARG A 34 4.76 3.86 -6.81
N ARG A 35 4.02 3.32 -7.79
CA ARG A 35 2.65 2.82 -7.57
C ARG A 35 2.64 1.69 -6.53
N ALA A 36 3.59 0.76 -6.58
CA ALA A 36 3.71 -0.29 -5.56
C ALA A 36 3.93 0.30 -4.16
N GLN A 37 4.82 1.28 -4.02
CA GLN A 37 5.10 1.95 -2.75
C GLN A 37 3.87 2.68 -2.20
N LEU A 38 3.14 3.41 -3.04
CA LEU A 38 1.93 4.14 -2.62
C LEU A 38 0.85 3.20 -2.06
N HIS A 39 0.69 2.03 -2.68
CA HIS A 39 -0.25 1.03 -2.18
C HIS A 39 0.24 0.35 -0.88
N LEU A 40 1.56 0.19 -0.67
CA LEU A 40 2.10 -0.26 0.63
C LEU A 40 1.88 0.77 1.73
N GLU A 41 2.15 2.05 1.43
CA GLU A 41 1.88 3.16 2.34
C GLU A 41 0.40 3.17 2.72
N ALA A 42 -0.50 3.05 1.74
CA ALA A 42 -1.94 2.97 1.98
C ALA A 42 -2.34 1.75 2.82
N ALA A 43 -1.76 0.58 2.58
CA ALA A 43 -2.04 -0.64 3.34
C ALA A 43 -1.75 -0.47 4.83
N GLY A 44 -0.67 0.25 5.19
CA GLY A 44 -0.33 0.57 6.58
C GLY A 44 -1.31 1.51 7.28
N LEU A 45 -2.14 2.22 6.51
CA LEU A 45 -3.17 3.15 7.02
C LEU A 45 -4.56 2.50 7.10
N MET A 46 -4.75 1.30 6.53
CA MET A 46 -6.05 0.63 6.50
C MET A 46 -6.39 0.00 7.85
N THR A 47 -7.56 0.34 8.37
CA THR A 47 -8.04 -0.17 9.67
C THR A 47 -8.83 -1.47 9.56
N THR A 48 -9.25 -1.86 8.35
CA THR A 48 -9.96 -3.13 8.12
C THR A 48 -9.06 -4.12 7.38
N PRO A 49 -9.11 -5.43 7.73
CA PRO A 49 -8.35 -6.45 7.01
C PRO A 49 -8.68 -6.51 5.52
N ALA A 50 -9.94 -6.29 5.14
CA ALA A 50 -10.37 -6.27 3.74
C ALA A 50 -9.73 -5.12 2.96
N ALA A 51 -9.72 -3.90 3.51
CA ALA A 51 -9.11 -2.75 2.85
C ALA A 51 -7.58 -2.88 2.78
N ARG A 52 -6.94 -3.42 3.84
CA ARG A 52 -5.51 -3.71 3.82
C ARG A 52 -5.15 -4.71 2.72
N ARG A 53 -5.90 -5.82 2.62
CA ARG A 53 -5.70 -6.81 1.53
C ARG A 53 -5.84 -6.17 0.15
N PHE A 54 -6.87 -5.35 -0.06
CA PHE A 54 -7.06 -4.65 -1.33
C PHE A 54 -5.83 -3.83 -1.73
N GLN A 55 -5.27 -3.06 -0.79
CA GLN A 55 -4.06 -2.25 -1.05
C GLN A 55 -2.83 -3.14 -1.30
N LEU A 56 -2.63 -4.19 -0.51
CA LEU A 56 -1.52 -5.13 -0.72
C LEU A 56 -1.61 -5.85 -2.07
N THR A 57 -2.80 -6.23 -2.53
CA THR A 57 -2.97 -6.83 -3.87
C THR A 57 -2.52 -5.86 -4.97
N HIS A 58 -2.85 -4.57 -4.87
CA HIS A 58 -2.38 -3.59 -5.84
C HIS A 58 -0.87 -3.40 -5.76
N ALA A 59 -0.30 -3.31 -4.55
CA ALA A 59 1.14 -3.23 -4.36
C ALA A 59 1.87 -4.42 -4.99
N TRP A 60 1.34 -5.63 -4.84
CA TRP A 60 1.87 -6.85 -5.44
C TRP A 60 1.85 -6.80 -6.97
N ILE A 61 0.71 -6.43 -7.59
CA ILE A 61 0.60 -6.28 -9.05
C ILE A 61 1.62 -5.29 -9.60
N TRP A 62 1.80 -4.14 -8.93
CA TRP A 62 2.76 -3.14 -9.36
C TRP A 62 4.21 -3.56 -9.12
N ALA A 63 4.50 -4.30 -8.06
CA ALA A 63 5.83 -4.88 -7.84
C ALA A 63 6.20 -5.88 -8.96
N LEU A 64 5.25 -6.71 -9.38
CA LEU A 64 5.42 -7.60 -10.55
C LEU A 64 5.66 -6.82 -11.83
N SER A 65 4.84 -5.79 -12.10
CA SER A 65 5.01 -4.92 -13.28
C SER A 65 6.34 -4.17 -13.28
N ALA A 66 6.88 -3.88 -12.10
CA ALA A 66 8.18 -3.25 -11.91
C ALA A 66 9.37 -4.21 -12.05
N GLY A 67 9.13 -5.53 -12.10
CA GLY A 67 10.17 -6.56 -12.03
C GLY A 67 10.83 -6.67 -10.64
N ASP A 68 10.21 -6.11 -9.59
CA ASP A 68 10.69 -6.19 -8.22
C ASP A 68 10.16 -7.46 -7.54
N TRP A 69 10.74 -8.59 -7.91
CA TRP A 69 10.37 -9.92 -7.39
C TRP A 69 10.56 -10.03 -5.87
N THR A 70 11.60 -9.40 -5.33
CA THR A 70 11.85 -9.40 -3.87
C THR A 70 10.75 -8.66 -3.10
N LEU A 71 10.23 -7.56 -3.65
CA LEU A 71 9.07 -6.91 -3.06
C LEU A 71 7.79 -7.74 -3.24
N ALA A 72 7.58 -8.31 -4.43
CA ALA A 72 6.42 -9.15 -4.71
C ALA A 72 6.32 -10.35 -3.75
N ASP A 73 7.42 -11.08 -3.52
CA ASP A 73 7.45 -12.24 -2.61
C ASP A 73 7.09 -11.85 -1.16
N ARG A 74 7.57 -10.69 -0.70
CA ARG A 74 7.25 -10.18 0.64
C ARG A 74 5.77 -9.86 0.79
N ILE A 75 5.19 -9.20 -0.21
CA ILE A 75 3.77 -8.85 -0.21
C ILE A 75 2.90 -10.10 -0.31
N GLU A 76 3.30 -11.08 -1.13
CA GLU A 76 2.61 -12.36 -1.24
C GLU A 76 2.54 -13.10 0.11
N ALA A 77 3.66 -13.14 0.85
CA ALA A 77 3.68 -13.74 2.18
C ALA A 77 2.72 -13.03 3.15
N GLU A 78 2.64 -11.70 3.10
CA GLU A 78 1.71 -10.90 3.90
C GLU A 78 0.24 -11.14 3.51
N LEU A 79 -0.05 -11.25 2.21
CA LEU A 79 -1.38 -11.59 1.70
C LEU A 79 -1.83 -12.97 2.18
N ARG A 80 -0.96 -13.98 2.09
CA ARG A 80 -1.22 -15.35 2.58
C ARG A 80 -1.54 -15.35 4.09
N ALA A 81 -0.79 -14.60 4.88
CA ALA A 81 -1.03 -14.47 6.31
C ALA A 81 -2.39 -13.81 6.64
N LEU A 82 -2.92 -12.97 5.74
CA LEU A 82 -4.23 -12.33 5.87
C LEU A 82 -5.39 -13.18 5.31
N GLY A 83 -5.13 -14.43 4.91
CA GLY A 83 -6.11 -15.28 4.22
C GLY A 83 -6.49 -14.74 2.84
N GLY A 84 -5.56 -14.06 2.18
CA GLY A 84 -5.58 -13.76 0.75
C GLY A 84 -4.67 -14.73 -0.01
N LEU A 85 -4.88 -14.80 -1.33
CA LEU A 85 -4.29 -15.79 -2.26
C LEU A 85 -4.62 -17.25 -1.94
#